data_AF-A0A7W8WS45-F1
#
_entry.id   AF-A0A7W8WS45-F1
#
_cell.length_a   1.000
_cell.length_b   1.000
_cell.length_c   1.000
_cell.angle_alpha   90.00
_cell.angle_beta   90.00
_cell.angle_gamma   90.00
#
_symmetry.space_group_name_H-M   'P 1'
#
loop_
_entity.id
_entity.type
_entity.pdbx_description
1 polymer ?
#
loop_
_entity_poly.entity_id
_entity_poly.type
_entity_poly.pdbx_seq_one_letter_code
_entity_poly.pdbx_strand_id
1 'polypeptide(L)'
;MLAEAGDAAPASDARFRRIVSVRKLRARLGAGDPATLSRHLNAIEAEVVQAGLTGFTVPDVPPDISRQMRALWEAAVATQLDGIVQLRRETEDRMDVSTEAQRNAGLKVELLRVELTDVRSQLSARDAELAVARAGVEATEKRCATAGDAVATLRVQLEHVEAAAAESGRQHTRELATERARYDGLSRQLLRETAHQRETFHTERQRLEAEIARSAERVSALEALRERLLTELAEQRQAQQQAAAEAAALVTVVEQQRQTLALVGSAAATGSSPAARRRARPAAKTAHATRASPSGPRPASARNAR
;
A
#
# COMPACT_ATOMS: atom_id res chain seq x y z
N MET A 1 53.81 -109.27 -59.16
CA MET A 1 54.64 -110.45 -59.49
C MET A 1 56.05 -110.20 -58.96
N LEU A 2 56.62 -111.25 -58.36
CA LEU A 2 57.95 -111.40 -57.74
C LEU A 2 58.16 -110.70 -56.39
N ALA A 3 58.62 -111.35 -55.32
CA ALA A 3 58.58 -112.72 -54.79
C ALA A 3 59.28 -112.64 -53.43
N GLU A 4 58.70 -113.30 -52.43
CA GLU A 4 59.34 -114.04 -51.33
C GLU A 4 60.74 -113.65 -50.82
N ALA A 5 60.77 -113.18 -49.57
CA ALA A 5 61.62 -113.66 -48.48
C ALA A 5 61.00 -113.09 -47.18
N GLY A 6 60.24 -113.82 -46.37
CA GLY A 6 60.60 -115.13 -45.84
C GLY A 6 61.66 -114.97 -44.77
N ASP A 7 61.35 -114.27 -43.68
CA ASP A 7 62.13 -114.38 -42.44
C ASP A 7 61.22 -114.23 -41.22
N ALA A 8 60.80 -115.38 -40.69
CA ALA A 8 60.07 -115.53 -39.44
C ALA A 8 61.09 -115.69 -38.30
N ALA A 9 61.67 -114.58 -37.85
CA ALA A 9 62.55 -114.54 -36.69
C ALA A 9 61.96 -113.62 -35.60
N PRO A 10 61.98 -114.03 -34.30
CA PRO A 10 61.39 -113.26 -33.22
C PRO A 10 62.07 -111.89 -33.06
N ALA A 11 61.28 -110.85 -32.77
CA ALA A 11 61.74 -109.47 -32.67
C ALA A 11 62.77 -109.30 -31.54
N SER A 12 63.99 -108.84 -31.89
CA SER A 12 65.05 -108.53 -30.92
C SER A 12 65.10 -107.03 -30.57
N ASP A 13 65.57 -106.71 -29.36
CA ASP A 13 65.76 -105.35 -28.81
C ASP A 13 66.57 -104.41 -29.74
N ALA A 14 67.42 -105.00 -30.59
CA ALA A 14 68.18 -104.27 -31.61
C ALA A 14 67.29 -103.66 -32.71
N ARG A 15 66.15 -104.28 -33.04
CA ARG A 15 65.20 -103.78 -34.06
C ARG A 15 64.38 -102.61 -33.53
N PHE A 16 63.98 -102.65 -32.24
CA PHE A 16 63.32 -101.56 -31.54
C PHE A 16 64.22 -100.32 -31.47
N ARG A 17 65.50 -100.45 -31.10
CA ARG A 17 66.45 -99.32 -31.10
C ARG A 17 66.70 -98.73 -32.49
N ARG A 18 66.60 -99.55 -33.55
CA ARG A 18 66.73 -99.08 -34.95
C ARG A 18 65.52 -98.24 -35.38
N ILE A 19 64.34 -98.53 -34.85
CA ILE A 19 63.06 -97.85 -35.14
C ILE A 19 62.84 -96.63 -34.23
N VAL A 20 63.26 -96.69 -32.96
CA VAL A 20 63.10 -95.63 -31.93
C VAL A 20 64.00 -94.41 -32.13
N SER A 21 64.74 -94.33 -33.25
CA SER A 21 65.28 -93.04 -33.69
C SER A 21 64.17 -92.15 -34.29
N VAL A 22 63.15 -91.85 -33.50
CA VAL A 22 61.98 -91.00 -33.84
C VAL A 22 62.41 -89.59 -34.25
N ARG A 23 63.59 -89.12 -33.80
CA ARG A 23 64.21 -87.88 -34.30
C ARG A 23 64.74 -88.00 -35.74
N LYS A 24 65.18 -89.19 -36.18
CA LYS A 24 65.64 -89.48 -37.55
C LYS A 24 64.48 -89.84 -38.49
N LEU A 25 63.39 -90.43 -37.98
CA LEU A 25 62.20 -90.74 -38.79
C LEU A 25 61.41 -89.48 -39.17
N ARG A 26 61.27 -88.53 -38.23
CA ARG A 26 60.64 -87.21 -38.46
C ARG A 26 61.38 -86.37 -39.53
N ALA A 27 62.69 -86.60 -39.68
CA ALA A 27 63.52 -85.91 -40.67
C ALA A 27 63.48 -86.55 -42.08
N ARG A 28 62.99 -87.79 -42.22
CA ARG A 28 62.97 -88.52 -43.50
C ARG A 28 61.58 -88.66 -44.15
N LEU A 29 60.51 -88.40 -43.40
CA LEU A 29 59.13 -88.44 -43.90
C LEU A 29 58.46 -87.11 -43.59
N GLY A 30 58.70 -86.10 -44.43
CA GLY A 30 57.95 -84.86 -44.37
C GLY A 30 56.46 -85.15 -44.52
N ALA A 31 55.65 -84.65 -43.58
CA ALA A 31 54.18 -84.63 -43.60
C ALA A 31 53.46 -85.99 -43.67
N GLY A 32 53.43 -86.73 -42.56
CA GLY A 32 52.50 -87.84 -42.31
C GLY A 32 51.54 -87.53 -41.16
N ASP A 33 50.27 -87.92 -41.32
CA ASP A 33 49.14 -87.60 -40.42
C ASP A 33 49.34 -88.18 -39.00
N PRO A 34 49.35 -87.38 -37.91
CA PRO A 34 49.68 -87.83 -36.55
C PRO A 34 48.79 -88.95 -36.01
N ALA A 35 47.56 -89.07 -36.51
CA ALA A 35 46.65 -90.15 -36.17
C ALA A 35 47.18 -91.53 -36.62
N THR A 36 47.89 -91.60 -37.75
CA THR A 36 48.49 -92.87 -38.23
C THR A 36 49.70 -93.28 -37.40
N LEU A 37 50.52 -92.30 -36.97
CA LEU A 37 51.64 -92.55 -36.06
C LEU A 37 51.17 -93.03 -34.69
N SER A 38 50.13 -92.42 -34.13
CA SER A 38 49.52 -92.89 -32.87
C SER A 38 48.99 -94.33 -32.99
N ARG A 39 48.38 -94.70 -34.13
CA ARG A 39 47.95 -96.09 -34.37
C ARG A 39 49.13 -97.06 -34.48
N HIS A 40 50.21 -96.69 -35.17
CA HIS A 40 51.40 -97.53 -35.26
C HIS A 40 52.13 -97.65 -33.92
N LEU A 41 52.16 -96.59 -33.11
CA LEU A 41 52.73 -96.62 -31.77
C LEU A 41 51.90 -97.51 -30.84
N ASN A 42 50.56 -97.38 -30.87
CA ASN A 42 49.67 -98.26 -30.11
C ASN A 42 49.77 -99.73 -30.56
N ALA A 43 49.96 -99.99 -31.85
CA ALA A 43 50.19 -101.34 -32.37
C ALA A 43 51.53 -101.91 -31.88
N ILE A 44 52.59 -101.10 -31.87
CA ILE A 44 53.92 -101.50 -31.36
C ILE A 44 53.88 -101.69 -29.83
N GLU A 45 53.17 -100.85 -29.08
CA GLU A 45 52.98 -101.06 -27.63
C GLU A 45 52.20 -102.35 -27.36
N ALA A 46 51.15 -102.65 -28.14
CA ALA A 46 50.43 -103.92 -28.04
C ALA A 46 51.35 -105.12 -28.33
N GLU A 47 52.19 -105.03 -29.37
CA GLU A 47 53.17 -106.07 -29.68
C GLU A 47 54.25 -106.24 -28.60
N VAL A 48 54.74 -105.14 -28.01
CA VAL A 48 55.75 -105.17 -26.94
C VAL A 48 55.16 -105.69 -25.63
N VAL A 49 53.93 -105.35 -25.28
CA VAL A 49 53.23 -105.89 -24.11
C VAL A 49 52.98 -107.39 -24.30
N GLN A 50 52.58 -107.82 -25.50
CA GLN A 50 52.36 -109.23 -25.83
C GLN A 50 53.67 -110.05 -25.86
N ALA A 51 54.78 -109.45 -26.31
CA ALA A 51 56.12 -110.05 -26.25
C ALA A 51 56.68 -110.08 -24.82
N GLY A 52 56.44 -109.05 -24.00
CA GLY A 52 56.85 -108.99 -22.60
C GLY A 52 56.12 -110.00 -21.72
N LEU A 53 54.86 -110.29 -22.01
CA LEU A 53 54.04 -111.29 -21.30
C LEU A 53 54.45 -112.74 -21.61
N THR A 54 55.02 -112.99 -22.79
CA THR A 54 55.39 -114.34 -23.25
C THR A 54 56.87 -114.67 -23.06
N GLY A 55 57.74 -113.66 -22.87
CA GLY A 55 59.19 -113.83 -22.77
C GLY A 55 59.79 -113.91 -21.36
N PHE A 56 59.02 -113.70 -20.29
CA PHE A 56 59.53 -113.71 -18.91
C PHE A 56 59.41 -115.09 -18.26
N THR A 57 60.35 -115.98 -18.56
CA THR A 57 60.60 -117.19 -17.76
C THR A 57 61.83 -116.94 -16.89
N VAL A 58 61.61 -116.72 -15.59
CA VAL A 58 62.68 -116.73 -14.59
C VAL A 58 63.17 -118.19 -14.48
N PRO A 59 64.47 -118.49 -14.71
CA PRO A 59 64.99 -119.85 -14.56
C PRO A 59 64.86 -120.32 -13.10
N ASP A 60 64.52 -121.59 -12.88
CA ASP A 60 64.34 -122.29 -11.59
C ASP A 60 63.04 -122.06 -10.78
N VAL A 61 61.97 -121.50 -11.38
CA VAL A 61 60.65 -121.43 -10.72
C VAL A 61 59.66 -122.42 -11.36
N PRO A 62 59.07 -123.36 -10.60
CA PRO A 62 58.05 -124.29 -11.08
C PRO A 62 56.87 -123.59 -11.79
N PRO A 63 56.35 -124.18 -12.89
CA PRO A 63 55.39 -123.51 -13.76
C PRO A 63 54.08 -123.12 -13.05
N ASP A 64 53.64 -123.88 -12.06
CA ASP A 64 52.44 -123.56 -11.28
C ASP A 64 52.63 -122.36 -10.35
N ILE A 65 53.85 -122.17 -9.79
CA ILE A 65 54.20 -121.02 -8.96
C ILE A 65 54.28 -119.75 -9.82
N SER A 66 54.87 -119.84 -11.01
CA SER A 66 54.90 -118.70 -11.94
C SER A 66 53.51 -118.25 -12.39
N ARG A 67 52.55 -119.18 -12.53
CA ARG A 67 51.15 -118.88 -12.85
C ARG A 67 50.45 -118.17 -11.69
N GLN A 68 50.67 -118.62 -10.45
CA GLN A 68 50.12 -117.96 -9.25
C GLN A 68 50.74 -116.57 -9.02
N MET A 69 52.05 -116.40 -9.22
CA MET A 69 52.68 -115.08 -9.11
C MET A 69 52.20 -114.11 -10.19
N ARG A 70 51.97 -114.58 -11.42
CA ARG A 70 51.31 -113.75 -12.46
C ARG A 70 49.89 -113.37 -12.07
N ALA A 71 49.08 -114.31 -11.57
CA ALA A 71 47.72 -114.01 -11.13
C ALA A 71 47.69 -113.01 -9.95
N LEU A 72 48.62 -113.14 -8.99
CA LEU A 72 48.76 -112.18 -7.89
C LEU A 72 49.25 -110.81 -8.37
N TRP A 73 50.16 -110.78 -9.35
CA TRP A 73 50.64 -109.54 -9.95
C TRP A 73 49.54 -108.85 -10.78
N GLU A 74 48.79 -109.59 -11.59
CA GLU A 74 47.63 -109.10 -12.34
C GLU A 74 46.55 -108.57 -11.40
N ALA A 75 46.25 -109.26 -10.29
CA ALA A 75 45.34 -108.78 -9.27
C ALA A 75 45.85 -107.51 -8.57
N ALA A 76 47.14 -107.44 -8.22
CA ALA A 76 47.74 -106.25 -7.62
C ALA A 76 47.71 -105.06 -8.58
N VAL A 77 48.05 -105.26 -9.86
CA VAL A 77 47.97 -104.22 -10.90
C VAL A 77 46.52 -103.79 -11.13
N ALA A 78 45.56 -104.72 -11.16
CA ALA A 78 44.15 -104.39 -11.25
C ALA A 78 43.67 -103.52 -10.08
N THR A 79 44.03 -103.88 -8.83
CA THR A 79 43.68 -103.06 -7.65
C THR A 79 44.35 -101.68 -7.66
N GLN A 80 45.59 -101.57 -8.17
CA GLN A 80 46.28 -100.28 -8.32
C GLN A 80 45.65 -99.43 -9.43
N LEU A 81 45.27 -100.03 -10.56
CA LEU A 81 44.56 -99.34 -11.64
C LEU A 81 43.18 -98.88 -11.20
N ASP A 82 42.44 -99.71 -10.45
CA ASP A 82 41.16 -99.34 -9.85
C ASP A 82 41.33 -98.16 -8.88
N GLY A 83 42.38 -98.18 -8.05
CA GLY A 83 42.72 -97.07 -7.17
C GLY A 83 43.06 -95.78 -7.93
N ILE A 84 43.78 -95.85 -9.05
CA ILE A 84 44.09 -94.69 -9.91
C ILE A 84 42.82 -94.18 -10.59
N VAL A 85 41.94 -95.06 -11.08
CA VAL A 85 40.66 -94.69 -11.68
C VAL A 85 39.74 -94.04 -10.65
N GLN A 86 39.69 -94.58 -9.43
CA GLN A 86 38.95 -93.99 -8.33
C GLN A 86 39.51 -92.60 -7.95
N LEU A 87 40.83 -92.48 -7.77
CA LEU A 87 41.47 -91.20 -7.50
C LEU A 87 41.16 -90.19 -8.61
N ARG A 88 41.22 -90.61 -9.87
CA ARG A 88 40.88 -89.78 -11.02
C ARG A 88 39.44 -89.28 -10.94
N ARG A 89 38.47 -90.17 -10.68
CA ARG A 89 37.06 -89.80 -10.49
C ARG A 89 36.89 -88.82 -9.34
N GLU A 90 37.50 -89.11 -8.18
CA GLU A 90 37.44 -88.20 -7.02
C GLU A 90 38.07 -86.82 -7.33
N THR A 91 39.13 -86.77 -8.13
CA THR A 91 39.71 -85.48 -8.56
C THR A 91 38.84 -84.75 -9.57
N GLU A 92 38.20 -85.47 -10.50
CA GLU A 92 37.24 -84.92 -11.46
C GLU A 92 36.02 -84.35 -10.70
N ASP A 93 35.44 -85.11 -9.77
CA ASP A 93 34.32 -84.68 -8.92
C ASP A 93 34.69 -83.43 -8.08
N ARG A 94 35.88 -83.40 -7.48
CA ARG A 94 36.35 -82.23 -6.71
C ARG A 94 36.57 -81.01 -7.60
N MET A 95 37.06 -81.20 -8.83
CA MET A 95 37.19 -80.13 -9.80
C MET A 95 35.83 -79.59 -10.20
N ASP A 96 34.86 -80.46 -10.50
CA ASP A 96 33.50 -80.05 -10.85
C ASP A 96 32.85 -79.26 -9.73
N VAL A 97 32.86 -79.77 -8.49
CA VAL A 97 32.35 -79.05 -7.31
C VAL A 97 33.05 -77.69 -7.12
N SER A 98 34.38 -77.63 -7.30
CA SER A 98 35.11 -76.37 -7.20
C SER A 98 34.72 -75.38 -8.31
N THR A 99 34.51 -75.85 -9.54
CA THR A 99 34.11 -74.98 -10.65
C THR A 99 32.69 -74.48 -10.49
N GLU A 100 31.77 -75.32 -10.00
CA GLU A 100 30.41 -74.91 -9.63
C GLU A 100 30.41 -73.88 -8.50
N ALA A 101 31.20 -74.11 -7.45
CA ALA A 101 31.36 -73.15 -6.36
C ALA A 101 31.92 -71.81 -6.85
N GLN A 102 32.91 -71.83 -7.75
CA GLN A 102 33.47 -70.62 -8.36
C GLN A 102 32.44 -69.88 -9.23
N ARG A 103 31.66 -70.62 -10.05
CA ARG A 103 30.56 -70.05 -10.85
C ARG A 103 29.51 -69.41 -9.95
N ASN A 104 29.06 -70.11 -8.91
CA ASN A 104 28.07 -69.60 -7.96
C ASN A 104 28.57 -68.35 -7.21
N ALA A 105 29.82 -68.34 -6.78
CA ALA A 105 30.45 -67.17 -6.17
C ALA A 105 30.52 -66.00 -7.15
N GLY A 106 30.86 -66.25 -8.42
CA GLY A 106 30.85 -65.25 -9.49
C GLY A 106 29.46 -64.64 -9.69
N LEU A 107 28.42 -65.46 -9.81
CA LEU A 107 27.04 -64.99 -9.95
C LEU A 107 26.59 -64.15 -8.75
N LYS A 108 26.96 -64.55 -7.52
CA LYS A 108 26.65 -63.79 -6.32
C LYS A 108 27.35 -62.42 -6.32
N VAL A 109 28.59 -62.35 -6.78
CA VAL A 109 29.32 -61.08 -6.89
C VAL A 109 28.65 -60.17 -7.92
N GLU A 110 28.23 -60.68 -9.08
CA GLU A 110 27.52 -59.85 -10.06
C GLU A 110 26.16 -59.38 -9.55
N LEU A 111 25.40 -60.23 -8.85
CA LEU A 111 24.15 -59.83 -8.21
C LEU A 111 24.38 -58.69 -7.20
N LEU A 112 25.35 -58.85 -6.30
CA LEU A 112 25.69 -57.82 -5.30
C LEU A 112 26.16 -56.52 -5.96
N ARG A 113 26.83 -56.59 -7.12
CA ARG A 113 27.21 -55.38 -7.89
C ARG A 113 25.99 -54.66 -8.44
N VAL A 114 25.01 -55.39 -8.98
CA VAL A 114 23.75 -54.81 -9.47
C VAL A 114 22.97 -54.16 -8.33
N GLU A 115 22.81 -54.87 -7.20
CA GLU A 115 22.14 -54.31 -6.01
C GLU A 115 22.86 -53.06 -5.49
N LEU A 116 24.20 -53.06 -5.48
CA LEU A 116 25.00 -51.90 -5.09
C LEU A 116 24.78 -50.71 -6.04
N THR A 117 24.72 -50.95 -7.36
CA THR A 117 24.42 -49.89 -8.33
C THR A 117 22.99 -49.35 -8.17
N ASP A 118 22.03 -50.22 -7.88
CA ASP A 118 20.63 -49.83 -7.66
C ASP A 118 20.50 -48.97 -6.40
N VAL A 119 21.07 -49.39 -5.28
CA VAL A 119 21.07 -48.61 -4.03
C VAL A 119 21.77 -47.27 -4.21
N ARG A 120 22.88 -47.22 -4.96
CA ARG A 120 23.57 -45.95 -5.27
C ARG A 120 22.70 -45.02 -6.11
N SER A 121 21.99 -45.56 -7.10
CA SER A 121 21.07 -44.76 -7.92
C SER A 121 19.90 -44.21 -7.10
N GLN A 122 19.31 -45.03 -6.23
CA GLN A 122 18.24 -44.62 -5.31
C GLN A 122 18.71 -43.55 -4.33
N LEU A 123 19.92 -43.69 -3.76
CA LEU A 123 20.51 -42.71 -2.87
C LEU A 123 20.74 -41.37 -3.60
N SER A 124 21.27 -41.40 -4.82
CA SER A 124 21.46 -40.18 -5.62
C SER A 124 20.13 -39.48 -5.96
N ALA A 125 19.06 -40.24 -6.22
CA ALA A 125 17.73 -39.69 -6.46
C ALA A 125 17.14 -39.05 -5.20
N ARG A 126 17.28 -39.72 -4.04
CA ARG A 126 16.86 -39.17 -2.74
C ARG A 126 17.64 -37.91 -2.38
N ASP A 127 18.95 -37.86 -2.64
CA ASP A 127 19.76 -36.66 -2.40
C ASP A 127 19.32 -35.49 -3.28
N ALA A 128 18.98 -35.75 -4.54
CA ALA A 128 18.42 -34.73 -5.43
C ALA A 128 17.06 -34.21 -4.94
N GLU A 129 16.17 -35.11 -4.52
CA GLU A 129 14.87 -34.73 -3.93
C GLU A 129 15.04 -33.91 -2.65
N LEU A 130 15.97 -34.29 -1.76
CA LEU A 130 16.29 -33.54 -0.55
C LEU A 130 16.86 -32.16 -0.85
N ALA A 131 17.72 -32.03 -1.87
CA ALA A 131 18.25 -30.74 -2.31
C ALA A 131 17.12 -29.82 -2.82
N VAL A 132 16.19 -30.35 -3.63
CA VAL A 132 15.02 -29.61 -4.10
C VAL A 132 14.11 -29.19 -2.95
N ALA A 133 13.85 -30.09 -2.00
CA ALA A 133 13.02 -29.79 -0.83
C ALA A 133 13.65 -28.68 0.04
N ARG A 134 14.97 -28.74 0.29
CA ARG A 134 15.72 -27.71 1.04
C ARG A 134 15.65 -26.36 0.34
N ALA A 135 15.90 -26.32 -0.97
CA ALA A 135 15.77 -25.09 -1.75
C ALA A 135 14.33 -24.52 -1.70
N GLY A 136 13.32 -25.40 -1.71
CA GLY A 136 11.92 -25.04 -1.54
C GLY A 136 11.62 -24.39 -0.18
N VAL A 137 12.13 -24.98 0.91
CA VAL A 137 12.00 -24.43 2.27
C VAL A 137 12.65 -23.06 2.36
N GLU A 138 13.90 -22.90 1.93
CA GLU A 138 14.59 -21.60 1.93
C GLU A 138 13.83 -20.54 1.11
N ALA A 139 13.26 -20.91 -0.03
CA ALA A 139 12.45 -20.02 -0.84
C ALA A 139 11.12 -19.64 -0.16
N THR A 140 10.49 -20.55 0.59
CA THR A 140 9.30 -20.22 1.39
C THR A 140 9.63 -19.32 2.57
N GLU A 141 10.73 -19.57 3.28
CA GLU A 141 11.18 -18.76 4.41
C GLU A 141 11.48 -17.33 3.97
N LYS A 142 12.18 -17.15 2.83
CA LYS A 142 12.41 -15.82 2.23
C LYS A 142 11.09 -15.11 1.91
N ARG A 143 10.12 -15.81 1.33
CA ARG A 143 8.79 -15.23 1.02
C ARG A 143 8.01 -14.88 2.29
N CYS A 144 8.10 -15.69 3.35
CA CYS A 144 7.48 -15.41 4.63
C CYS A 144 8.14 -14.19 5.30
N ALA A 145 9.46 -14.07 5.24
CA ALA A 145 10.18 -12.91 5.76
C ALA A 145 9.78 -11.62 5.02
N THR A 146 9.78 -11.62 3.69
CA THR A 146 9.37 -10.43 2.91
C THR A 146 7.90 -10.06 3.13
N ALA A 147 7.01 -11.04 3.26
CA ALA A 147 5.62 -10.79 3.62
C ALA A 147 5.49 -10.23 5.04
N GLY A 148 6.29 -10.73 5.99
CA GLY A 148 6.36 -10.21 7.36
C GLY A 148 6.78 -8.74 7.40
N ASP A 149 7.83 -8.38 6.66
CA ASP A 149 8.32 -7.00 6.55
C ASP A 149 7.27 -6.07 5.91
N ALA A 150 6.56 -6.55 4.89
CA ALA A 150 5.47 -5.81 4.26
C ALA A 150 4.31 -5.56 5.22
N VAL A 151 3.91 -6.58 6.00
CA VAL A 151 2.86 -6.43 7.04
C VAL A 151 3.29 -5.46 8.13
N ALA A 152 4.54 -5.53 8.60
CA ALA A 152 5.06 -4.59 9.58
C ALA A 152 5.03 -3.15 9.05
N THR A 153 5.46 -2.94 7.80
CA THR A 153 5.42 -1.62 7.13
C THR A 153 3.99 -1.09 7.02
N LEU A 154 3.04 -1.92 6.60
CA LEU A 154 1.63 -1.53 6.49
C LEU A 154 1.00 -1.19 7.85
N ARG A 155 1.37 -1.89 8.92
CA ARG A 155 0.91 -1.57 10.28
C ARG A 155 1.37 -0.19 10.72
N VAL A 156 2.66 0.12 10.51
CA VAL A 156 3.21 1.46 10.83
C VAL A 156 2.50 2.55 10.02
N GLN A 157 2.23 2.32 8.73
CA GLN A 157 1.50 3.27 7.90
C GLN A 157 0.06 3.47 8.38
N LEU A 158 -0.62 2.40 8.78
CA LEU A 158 -1.98 2.46 9.31
C LEU A 158 -2.02 3.24 10.63
N GLU A 159 -1.12 2.95 11.57
CA GLU A 159 -1.01 3.70 12.83
C GLU A 159 -0.73 5.19 12.59
N HIS A 160 0.10 5.51 11.60
CA HIS A 160 0.37 6.91 11.21
C HIS A 160 -0.88 7.60 10.66
N VAL A 161 -1.64 6.93 9.77
CA VAL A 161 -2.88 7.47 9.20
C VAL A 161 -3.95 7.65 10.28
N GLU A 162 -4.09 6.70 11.20
CA GLU A 162 -5.02 6.81 12.33
C GLU A 162 -4.66 7.99 13.25
N ALA A 163 -3.37 8.17 13.56
CA ALA A 163 -2.91 9.30 14.35
C ALA A 163 -3.15 10.65 13.64
N ALA A 164 -2.89 10.72 12.33
CA ALA A 164 -3.14 11.91 11.53
C ALA A 164 -4.64 12.25 11.44
N ALA A 165 -5.50 11.24 11.25
CA ALA A 165 -6.95 11.41 11.24
C ALA A 165 -7.48 11.88 12.60
N ALA A 166 -6.97 11.30 13.71
CA ALA A 166 -7.33 11.72 15.05
C ALA A 166 -6.93 13.18 15.33
N GLU A 167 -5.72 13.59 14.91
CA GLU A 167 -5.29 14.98 15.10
C GLU A 167 -6.06 15.96 14.22
N SER A 168 -6.33 15.62 12.95
CA SER A 168 -7.21 16.41 12.08
C SER A 168 -8.62 16.57 12.69
N GLY A 169 -9.20 15.50 13.26
CA GLY A 169 -10.47 15.58 13.97
C GLY A 169 -10.43 16.51 15.19
N ARG A 170 -9.33 16.50 15.96
CA ARG A 170 -9.12 17.44 17.08
C ARG A 170 -8.95 18.88 16.60
N GLN A 171 -8.25 19.10 15.49
CA GLN A 171 -8.07 20.43 14.91
C GLN A 171 -9.41 21.00 14.43
N HIS A 172 -10.19 20.24 13.67
CA HIS A 172 -11.51 20.68 13.20
C HIS A 172 -12.49 20.95 14.34
N THR A 173 -12.49 20.11 15.39
CA THR A 173 -13.34 20.36 16.56
C THR A 173 -12.93 21.62 17.32
N ARG A 174 -11.62 21.91 17.43
CA ARG A 174 -11.10 23.17 18.00
C ARG A 174 -11.50 24.37 17.14
N GLU A 175 -11.32 24.31 15.82
CA GLU A 175 -11.71 25.38 14.89
C GLU A 175 -13.20 25.70 15.01
N LEU A 176 -14.06 24.68 14.97
CA LEU A 176 -15.50 24.85 15.15
C LEU A 176 -15.86 25.46 16.51
N ALA A 177 -15.18 25.07 17.58
CA ALA A 177 -15.38 25.66 18.90
C ALA A 177 -14.98 27.15 18.92
N THR A 178 -13.86 27.51 18.27
CA THR A 178 -13.41 28.91 18.18
C THR A 178 -14.37 29.77 17.36
N GLU A 179 -14.88 29.26 16.24
CA GLU A 179 -15.86 29.98 15.42
C GLU A 179 -17.18 30.16 16.18
N ARG A 180 -17.69 29.11 16.84
CA ARG A 180 -18.88 29.23 17.69
C ARG A 180 -18.71 30.29 18.78
N ALA A 181 -17.57 30.31 19.47
CA ALA A 181 -17.29 31.33 20.48
C ALA A 181 -17.24 32.75 19.89
N ARG A 182 -16.73 32.92 18.67
CA ARG A 182 -16.74 34.21 17.95
C ARG A 182 -18.16 34.65 17.60
N TYR A 183 -18.97 33.76 17.03
CA TYR A 183 -20.38 34.04 16.73
C TYR A 183 -21.19 34.37 17.99
N ASP A 184 -20.99 33.62 19.08
CA ASP A 184 -21.62 33.90 20.37
C ASP A 184 -21.18 35.26 20.93
N GLY A 185 -19.90 35.62 20.78
CA GLY A 185 -19.39 36.94 21.16
C GLY A 185 -20.03 38.08 20.36
N LEU A 186 -20.07 37.95 19.04
CA LEU A 186 -20.66 38.95 18.14
C LEU A 186 -22.18 39.08 18.34
N SER A 187 -22.91 37.97 18.54
CA SER A 187 -24.34 38.03 18.82
C SER A 187 -24.66 38.74 20.13
N ARG A 188 -23.89 38.49 21.20
CA ARG A 188 -24.00 39.22 22.47
C ARG A 188 -23.66 40.70 22.29
N GLN A 189 -22.65 41.04 21.50
CA GLN A 189 -22.29 42.42 21.21
C GLN A 189 -23.43 43.15 20.48
N LEU A 190 -24.00 42.53 19.45
CA LEU A 190 -25.13 43.08 18.71
C LEU A 190 -26.37 43.27 19.59
N LEU A 191 -26.66 42.32 20.48
CA LEU A 191 -27.76 42.48 21.45
C LEU A 191 -27.52 43.64 22.43
N ARG A 192 -26.28 43.84 22.88
CA ARG A 192 -25.93 44.99 23.75
C ARG A 192 -26.02 46.32 23.00
N GLU A 193 -25.51 46.37 21.77
CA GLU A 193 -25.55 47.57 20.95
C GLU A 193 -26.98 47.96 20.59
N THR A 194 -27.83 46.99 20.21
CA THR A 194 -29.25 47.25 19.94
C THR A 194 -30.03 47.65 21.20
N ALA A 195 -29.70 47.10 22.37
CA ALA A 195 -30.25 47.55 23.65
C ALA A 195 -29.84 49.00 23.96
N HIS A 196 -28.55 49.32 23.78
CA HIS A 196 -28.04 50.68 23.98
C HIS A 196 -28.69 51.68 23.02
N GLN A 197 -28.80 51.35 21.74
CA GLN A 197 -29.48 52.20 20.73
C GLN A 197 -30.96 52.46 21.11
N ARG A 198 -31.68 51.44 21.61
CA ARG A 198 -33.07 51.62 22.07
C ARG A 198 -33.16 52.57 23.24
N GLU A 199 -32.24 52.45 24.21
CA GLU A 199 -32.18 53.35 25.37
C GLU A 199 -31.85 54.78 24.95
N THR A 200 -30.86 54.98 24.07
CA THR A 200 -30.51 56.32 23.55
C THR A 200 -31.70 56.95 22.83
N PHE A 201 -32.37 56.22 21.93
CA PHE A 201 -33.58 56.73 21.26
C PHE A 201 -34.71 57.03 22.24
N HIS A 202 -34.89 56.22 23.28
CA HIS A 202 -35.90 56.49 24.30
C HIS A 202 -35.59 57.79 25.06
N THR A 203 -34.34 58.00 25.47
CA THR A 203 -33.93 59.24 26.15
C THR A 203 -34.03 60.48 25.26
N GLU A 204 -33.64 60.38 23.99
CA GLU A 204 -33.78 61.48 23.02
C GLU A 204 -35.25 61.81 22.78
N ARG A 205 -36.11 60.80 22.64
CA ARG A 205 -37.55 60.99 22.52
C ARG A 205 -38.14 61.69 23.73
N GLN A 206 -37.80 61.27 24.95
CA GLN A 206 -38.24 61.94 26.19
C GLN A 206 -37.78 63.40 26.24
N ARG A 207 -36.53 63.67 25.82
CA ARG A 207 -35.99 65.04 25.75
C ARG A 207 -36.78 65.90 24.75
N LEU A 208 -37.04 65.39 23.55
CA LEU A 208 -37.81 66.11 22.52
C LEU A 208 -39.26 66.32 22.96
N GLU A 209 -39.90 65.32 23.57
CA GLU A 209 -41.24 65.45 24.16
C GLU A 209 -41.28 66.57 25.21
N ALA A 210 -40.27 66.68 26.08
CA ALA A 210 -40.16 67.76 27.06
C ALA A 210 -39.85 69.14 26.41
N GLU A 211 -39.10 69.19 25.31
CA GLU A 211 -38.90 70.43 24.53
C GLU A 211 -40.17 70.88 23.82
N ILE A 212 -40.97 69.95 23.27
CA ILE A 212 -42.29 70.21 22.67
C ILE A 212 -43.26 70.69 23.73
N ALA A 213 -43.34 70.05 24.90
CA ALA A 213 -44.21 70.48 26.00
C ALA A 213 -43.88 71.92 26.43
N ARG A 214 -42.59 72.25 26.64
CA ARG A 214 -42.15 73.61 26.99
C ARG A 214 -42.43 74.64 25.90
N SER A 215 -42.32 74.27 24.62
CA SER A 215 -42.64 75.20 23.52
C SER A 215 -44.15 75.42 23.40
N ALA A 216 -44.96 74.37 23.58
CA ALA A 216 -46.42 74.47 23.64
C ALA A 216 -46.89 75.35 24.81
N GLU A 217 -46.31 75.20 26.00
CA GLU A 217 -46.58 76.07 27.15
C GLU A 217 -46.26 77.54 26.84
N ARG A 218 -45.10 77.82 26.24
CA ARG A 218 -44.73 79.18 25.82
C ARG A 218 -45.70 79.76 24.79
N VAL A 219 -46.14 78.96 23.81
CA VAL A 219 -47.14 79.38 22.82
C VAL A 219 -48.46 79.72 23.51
N SER A 220 -48.95 78.85 24.40
CA SER A 220 -50.18 79.09 25.16
C SER A 220 -50.11 80.36 26.03
N ALA A 221 -48.95 80.64 26.64
CA ALA A 221 -48.74 81.85 27.42
C ALA A 221 -48.74 83.12 26.54
N LEU A 222 -48.15 83.05 25.34
CA LEU A 222 -48.18 84.15 24.37
C LEU A 222 -49.57 84.36 23.78
N GLU A 223 -50.33 83.29 23.54
CA GLU A 223 -51.73 83.35 23.11
C GLU A 223 -52.61 84.00 24.19
N ALA A 224 -52.48 83.58 25.45
CA ALA A 224 -53.21 84.20 26.57
C ALA A 224 -52.85 85.69 26.76
N LEU A 225 -51.57 86.05 26.62
CA LEU A 225 -51.15 87.45 26.66
C LEU A 225 -51.74 88.25 25.49
N ARG A 226 -51.74 87.67 24.28
CA ARG A 226 -52.35 88.29 23.11
C ARG A 226 -53.84 88.51 23.31
N GLU A 227 -54.58 87.51 23.80
CA GLU A 227 -56.01 87.63 24.09
C GLU A 227 -56.27 88.74 25.11
N ARG A 228 -55.49 88.79 26.20
CA ARG A 228 -55.56 89.86 27.19
C ARG A 228 -55.31 91.25 26.59
N LEU A 229 -54.28 91.42 25.75
CA LEU A 229 -54.02 92.69 25.09
C LEU A 229 -55.14 93.09 24.11
N LEU A 230 -55.75 92.12 23.43
CA LEU A 230 -56.90 92.38 22.56
C LEU A 230 -58.12 92.83 23.37
N THR A 231 -58.38 92.23 24.55
CA THR A 231 -59.44 92.68 25.45
C THR A 231 -59.16 94.08 26.00
N GLU A 232 -57.93 94.35 26.46
CA GLU A 232 -57.53 95.69 26.96
C GLU A 232 -57.67 96.77 25.86
N LEU A 233 -57.33 96.45 24.61
CA LEU A 233 -57.50 97.35 23.47
C LEU A 233 -58.98 97.60 23.14
N ALA A 234 -59.81 96.56 23.21
CA ALA A 234 -61.27 96.69 23.04
C ALA A 234 -61.89 97.58 24.12
N GLU A 235 -61.50 97.39 25.39
CA GLU A 235 -61.92 98.22 26.52
C GLU A 235 -61.45 99.68 26.36
N GLN A 236 -60.20 99.91 25.93
CA GLN A 236 -59.70 101.26 25.64
C GLN A 236 -60.48 101.94 24.52
N ARG A 237 -60.81 101.23 23.44
CA ARG A 237 -61.66 101.77 22.36
C ARG A 237 -63.05 102.10 22.87
N GLN A 238 -63.65 101.24 23.69
CA GLN A 238 -64.95 101.49 24.30
C GLN A 238 -64.92 102.71 25.23
N ALA A 239 -63.88 102.84 26.06
CA ALA A 239 -63.68 104.01 26.91
C ALA A 239 -63.45 105.29 26.09
N GLN A 240 -62.69 105.24 24.99
CA GLN A 240 -62.52 106.37 24.07
C GLN A 240 -63.83 106.75 23.37
N GLN A 241 -64.62 105.76 22.93
CA GLN A 241 -65.94 106.00 22.33
C GLN A 241 -66.91 106.61 23.34
N GLN A 242 -66.89 106.14 24.60
CA GLN A 242 -67.66 106.73 25.69
C GLN A 242 -67.22 108.17 25.96
N ALA A 243 -65.92 108.43 26.13
CA ALA A 243 -65.40 109.78 26.32
C ALA A 243 -65.71 110.70 25.13
N ALA A 244 -65.66 110.20 23.90
CA ALA A 244 -66.04 110.95 22.71
C ALA A 244 -67.56 111.22 22.66
N ALA A 245 -68.40 110.25 23.07
CA ALA A 245 -69.84 110.42 23.18
C ALA A 245 -70.21 111.40 24.30
N GLU A 246 -69.53 111.36 25.44
CA GLU A 246 -69.65 112.33 26.53
C GLU A 246 -69.20 113.72 26.08
N ALA A 247 -68.05 113.85 25.39
CA ALA A 247 -67.59 115.11 24.84
C ALA A 247 -68.57 115.66 23.78
N ALA A 248 -69.13 114.80 22.92
CA ALA A 248 -70.17 115.20 21.98
C ALA A 248 -71.45 115.63 22.71
N ALA A 249 -71.87 114.91 23.76
CA ALA A 249 -72.98 115.31 24.61
C ALA A 249 -72.71 116.68 25.25
N LEU A 250 -71.51 116.91 25.80
CA LEU A 250 -71.09 118.21 26.33
C LEU A 250 -71.10 119.30 25.26
N VAL A 251 -70.64 119.03 24.03
CA VAL A 251 -70.73 119.98 22.91
C VAL A 251 -72.19 120.30 22.60
N THR A 252 -73.07 119.31 22.54
CA THR A 252 -74.51 119.57 22.33
C THR A 252 -75.13 120.36 23.47
N VAL A 253 -74.73 120.11 24.73
CA VAL A 253 -75.17 120.90 25.89
C VAL A 253 -74.63 122.33 25.81
N VAL A 254 -73.37 122.55 25.43
CA VAL A 254 -72.79 123.89 25.24
C VAL A 254 -73.47 124.60 24.08
N GLU A 255 -73.83 123.89 23.01
CA GLU A 255 -74.56 124.45 21.87
C GLU A 255 -76.00 124.80 22.26
N GLN A 256 -76.69 123.96 23.03
CA GLN A 256 -77.97 124.28 23.65
C GLN A 256 -77.85 125.50 24.58
N GLN A 257 -76.81 125.57 25.41
CA GLN A 257 -76.53 126.74 26.26
C GLN A 257 -76.27 127.99 25.40
N ARG A 258 -75.49 127.91 24.33
CA ARG A 258 -75.27 129.01 23.38
C ARG A 258 -76.54 129.41 22.64
N GLN A 259 -77.41 128.47 22.28
CA GLN A 259 -78.72 128.75 21.70
C GLN A 259 -79.64 129.44 22.71
N THR A 260 -79.66 129.02 23.98
CA THR A 260 -80.38 129.74 25.04
C THR A 260 -79.80 131.13 25.29
N LEU A 261 -78.47 131.28 25.27
CA LEU A 261 -77.81 132.58 25.37
C LEU A 261 -78.02 133.44 24.11
N ALA A 262 -78.15 132.87 22.93
CA ALA A 262 -78.49 133.57 21.69
C ALA A 262 -79.98 133.96 21.64
N LEU A 263 -80.87 133.20 22.25
CA LEU A 263 -82.27 133.57 22.46
C LEU A 263 -82.40 134.69 23.50
N VAL A 264 -81.49 134.76 24.48
CA VAL A 264 -81.40 135.87 25.44
C VAL A 264 -80.63 137.08 24.85
N GLY A 265 -79.67 136.85 23.96
CA GLY A 265 -78.84 137.88 23.31
C GLY A 265 -79.44 138.49 22.05
N SER A 266 -80.32 137.79 21.33
CA SER A 266 -81.03 138.33 20.14
C SER A 266 -82.16 139.31 20.49
N ALA A 267 -82.39 139.58 21.77
CA ALA A 267 -83.17 140.73 22.25
C ALA A 267 -82.32 142.01 22.45
N ALA A 268 -81.00 141.99 22.23
CA ALA A 268 -80.14 143.15 22.43
C ALA A 268 -78.97 143.20 21.43
N ALA A 269 -78.96 144.28 20.63
CA ALA A 269 -77.85 144.77 19.80
C ALA A 269 -77.82 144.36 18.32
N THR A 270 -78.52 145.17 17.54
CA THR A 270 -78.09 145.79 16.29
C THR A 270 -76.59 146.13 16.20
N GLY A 271 -75.95 145.87 15.06
CA GLY A 271 -74.82 146.68 14.57
C GLY A 271 -73.65 145.96 13.88
N SER A 272 -73.42 146.36 12.62
CA SER A 272 -72.10 146.55 11.97
C SER A 272 -71.31 145.39 11.33
N SER A 273 -71.08 145.55 10.02
CA SER A 273 -69.96 145.06 9.18
C SER A 273 -68.62 145.79 9.56
N PRO A 274 -67.42 145.66 8.91
CA PRO A 274 -66.92 144.81 7.81
C PRO A 274 -65.45 144.24 7.98
N ALA A 275 -64.95 143.58 6.93
CA ALA A 275 -63.58 143.65 6.35
C ALA A 275 -62.33 142.91 6.94
N ALA A 276 -61.73 142.09 6.05
CA ALA A 276 -60.33 142.11 5.57
C ALA A 276 -59.19 141.29 6.24
N ARG A 277 -58.65 140.37 5.40
CA ARG A 277 -57.23 140.20 4.96
C ARG A 277 -56.24 139.28 5.72
N ARG A 278 -55.55 138.50 4.87
CA ARG A 278 -54.12 138.09 4.83
C ARG A 278 -53.74 136.76 5.51
N ARG A 279 -53.29 135.77 4.70
CA ARG A 279 -51.87 135.37 4.38
C ARG A 279 -51.23 134.61 5.55
N ALA A 280 -50.40 133.57 5.41
CA ALA A 280 -49.85 132.76 4.32
C ALA A 280 -49.10 131.58 4.98
N ARG A 281 -48.98 130.44 4.27
CA ARG A 281 -47.82 129.51 4.09
C ARG A 281 -46.50 129.79 4.88
N PRO A 282 -45.55 128.83 5.09
CA PRO A 282 -45.09 127.84 4.06
C PRO A 282 -44.43 126.49 4.51
N ALA A 283 -44.15 125.64 3.50
CA ALA A 283 -42.95 124.77 3.26
C ALA A 283 -42.60 123.64 4.27
N ALA A 284 -41.93 122.53 3.95
CA ALA A 284 -40.95 122.14 2.91
C ALA A 284 -41.00 120.60 2.75
N LYS A 285 -40.98 120.00 1.54
CA LYS A 285 -39.80 119.53 0.76
C LYS A 285 -38.89 118.51 1.49
N THR A 286 -38.83 117.27 0.97
CA THR A 286 -37.66 116.53 0.36
C THR A 286 -38.10 115.07 0.12
N ALA A 287 -38.09 114.48 -1.09
CA ALA A 287 -36.92 114.03 -1.88
C ALA A 287 -36.06 113.04 -1.08
N HIS A 288 -35.52 111.91 -1.55
CA HIS A 288 -35.45 111.16 -2.80
C HIS A 288 -34.45 110.00 -2.51
N ALA A 289 -34.42 108.95 -3.35
CA ALA A 289 -33.25 108.07 -3.59
C ALA A 289 -32.87 107.08 -2.45
N THR A 290 -32.30 105.88 -2.64
CA THR A 290 -31.79 105.13 -3.81
C THR A 290 -31.37 103.72 -3.36
N ARG A 291 -31.18 102.82 -4.34
CA ARG A 291 -30.29 101.63 -4.38
C ARG A 291 -30.63 100.44 -3.48
N ALA A 292 -30.87 99.22 -3.97
CA ALA A 292 -30.26 98.41 -5.04
C ALA A 292 -28.84 97.89 -4.75
N SER A 293 -28.81 96.55 -4.59
CA SER A 293 -27.79 95.61 -5.09
C SER A 293 -26.61 95.26 -4.14
N PRO A 294 -25.81 94.21 -4.46
CA PRO A 294 -25.93 92.89 -3.84
C PRO A 294 -24.51 92.39 -3.44
N SER A 295 -24.35 91.07 -3.37
CA SER A 295 -23.07 90.33 -3.47
C SER A 295 -22.25 90.16 -2.18
N GLY A 296 -21.94 88.90 -1.91
CA GLY A 296 -20.88 88.50 -0.98
C GLY A 296 -20.91 86.99 -0.76
N PRO A 297 -19.80 86.26 -0.92
CA PRO A 297 -19.79 84.88 -1.41
C PRO A 297 -19.49 83.82 -0.34
N ARG A 298 -19.69 82.55 -0.75
CA ARG A 298 -19.08 81.33 -0.17
C ARG A 298 -17.59 81.52 0.15
N PRO A 299 -17.05 80.72 1.08
CA PRO A 299 -16.24 79.60 0.60
C PRO A 299 -16.58 78.26 1.27
N ALA A 300 -16.26 77.22 0.50
CA ALA A 300 -16.26 75.82 0.88
C ALA A 300 -15.21 75.53 1.96
N SER A 301 -15.49 74.53 2.81
CA SER A 301 -14.43 73.72 3.40
C SER A 301 -14.87 72.28 3.45
N ALA A 302 -14.07 71.44 2.79
CA ALA A 302 -14.13 70.00 2.82
C ALA A 302 -13.73 69.48 4.20
N ARG A 303 -14.34 68.39 4.66
CA ARG A 303 -13.58 67.40 5.43
C ARG A 303 -14.23 66.01 5.41
N ASN A 304 -13.43 65.09 4.88
CA ASN A 304 -13.47 63.65 5.09
C ASN A 304 -13.84 63.27 6.54
N ALA A 305 -14.60 62.19 6.71
CA ALA A 305 -14.13 60.97 7.36
C ALA A 305 -15.31 60.04 7.72
N ARG A 306 -15.45 58.95 6.97
CA ARG A 306 -15.48 57.53 7.40
C ARG A 306 -16.32 56.71 6.43
#